data_AF-A0A813R5V9-F1
#
_entry.id   AF-A0A813R5V9-F1
#
_cell.length_a   1.000
_cell.length_b   1.000
_cell.length_c   1.000
_cell.angle_alpha   90.00
_cell.angle_beta   90.00
_cell.angle_gamma   90.00
#
_symmetry.space_group_name_H-M   'P 1'
#
loop_
_entity.id
_entity.type
_entity.pdbx_description
1 polymer ?
#
loop_
_entity_poly.entity_id
_entity_poly.type
_entity_poly.pdbx_seq_one_letter_code
_entity_poly.pdbx_strand_id
1 'polypeptide(L)'
;MTVSSNAVIDERLQSLKAEKEAILDVCGKLAYFIRTNSISPVNDDILEYIQHFIREEKQKRNNGAQNDDIINGLEGLEKEYRHELDAIKQMMQENATKSTSLLSIGQVFDRVRDLYHLPLYGKQIRTQIEQMKRMQENGRRNREQSVQLSNKAQSSPVMIELKKAFV
;
A
#
# COMPACT_ATOMS: atom_id res chain seq x y z
N MET A 1 29.57 38.50 -9.41
CA MET A 1 29.72 37.34 -8.50
C MET A 1 28.46 36.47 -8.55
N THR A 2 28.24 35.69 -9.61
CA THR A 2 27.03 34.84 -9.78
C THR A 2 27.35 33.37 -10.07
N VAL A 3 28.63 33.02 -10.25
CA VAL A 3 29.08 31.67 -10.64
C VAL A 3 28.85 30.63 -9.53
N SER A 4 28.89 31.04 -8.26
CA SER A 4 28.72 30.12 -7.12
C SER A 4 27.30 29.59 -6.95
N SER A 5 26.26 30.26 -7.48
CA SER A 5 24.87 29.83 -7.28
C SER A 5 24.47 28.67 -8.20
N ASN A 6 24.97 28.63 -9.44
CA ASN A 6 24.64 27.55 -10.39
C ASN A 6 25.39 26.25 -10.06
N ALA A 7 26.65 26.35 -9.64
CA ALA A 7 27.43 25.17 -9.23
C ALA A 7 26.82 24.42 -8.03
N VAL A 8 26.27 25.16 -7.05
CA VAL A 8 25.58 24.58 -5.89
C VAL A 8 24.26 23.91 -6.30
N ILE A 9 23.55 24.45 -7.29
CA ILE A 9 22.32 23.84 -7.82
C ILE A 9 22.64 22.55 -8.59
N ASP A 10 23.70 22.54 -9.39
CA ASP A 10 24.12 21.36 -10.16
C ASP A 10 24.60 20.23 -9.24
N GLU A 11 25.38 20.55 -8.20
CA GLU A 11 25.81 19.60 -7.17
C GLU A 11 24.60 19.01 -6.42
N ARG A 12 23.62 19.87 -6.10
CA ARG A 12 22.37 19.43 -5.48
C ARG A 12 21.57 18.51 -6.40
N LEU A 13 21.48 18.84 -7.69
CA LEU A 13 20.77 18.05 -8.69
C LEU A 13 21.42 16.67 -8.87
N GLN A 14 22.75 16.62 -8.89
CA GLN A 14 23.50 15.37 -9.00
C GLN A 14 23.29 14.49 -7.76
N SER A 15 23.33 15.08 -6.56
CA SER A 15 23.07 14.39 -5.30
C SER A 15 21.66 13.79 -5.28
N LEU A 16 20.66 14.55 -5.74
CA LEU A 16 19.27 14.08 -5.84
C LEU A 16 19.09 12.94 -6.84
N LYS A 17 19.78 13.00 -8.00
CA LYS A 17 19.73 11.93 -9.00
C LYS A 17 20.36 10.64 -8.48
N ALA A 18 21.53 10.73 -7.86
CA ALA A 18 22.22 9.58 -7.28
C ALA A 18 21.37 8.92 -6.19
N GLU A 19 20.73 9.72 -5.33
CA GLU A 19 19.85 9.20 -4.28
C GLU A 19 18.57 8.56 -4.85
N LYS A 20 18.00 9.16 -5.90
CA LYS A 20 16.87 8.55 -6.63
C LYS A 20 17.25 7.19 -7.21
N GLU A 21 18.41 7.07 -7.84
CA GLU A 21 18.87 5.79 -8.40
C GLU A 21 19.07 4.73 -7.31
N ALA A 22 19.65 5.10 -6.17
CA ALA A 22 19.81 4.19 -5.03
C ALA A 22 18.46 3.72 -4.48
N ILE A 23 17.47 4.61 -4.37
CA ILE A 23 16.11 4.25 -3.96
C ILE A 23 15.48 3.26 -4.94
N LEU A 24 15.56 3.55 -6.25
CA LEU A 24 14.97 2.70 -7.28
C LEU A 24 15.60 1.30 -7.31
N ASP A 25 16.91 1.20 -7.15
CA ASP A 25 17.61 -0.09 -7.07
C ASP A 25 17.15 -0.93 -5.86
N VAL A 26 17.03 -0.31 -4.68
CA VAL A 26 16.52 -1.00 -3.49
C VAL A 26 15.05 -1.41 -3.68
N CYS A 27 14.21 -0.54 -4.22
CA CYS A 27 12.81 -0.86 -4.52
C CYS A 27 12.68 -2.03 -5.49
N GLY A 28 13.49 -2.08 -6.55
CA GLY A 28 13.51 -3.19 -7.51
C GLY A 28 13.89 -4.52 -6.85
N LYS A 29 14.91 -4.51 -5.99
CA LYS A 29 15.34 -5.69 -5.23
C LYS A 29 14.30 -6.17 -4.22
N LEU A 30 13.63 -5.25 -3.53
CA LEU A 30 12.54 -5.56 -2.60
C LEU A 30 11.33 -6.14 -3.34
N ALA A 31 10.95 -5.55 -4.47
CA ALA A 31 9.86 -6.05 -5.31
C ALA A 31 10.14 -7.48 -5.80
N TYR A 32 11.37 -7.77 -6.23
CA TYR A 32 11.78 -9.12 -6.63
C TYR A 32 11.75 -10.11 -5.46
N PHE A 33 12.23 -9.70 -4.28
CA PHE A 33 12.18 -10.50 -3.06
C PHE A 33 10.74 -10.85 -2.67
N ILE A 34 9.85 -9.86 -2.62
CA ILE A 34 8.43 -10.05 -2.29
C ILE A 34 7.82 -11.03 -3.28
N ARG A 35 7.98 -10.80 -4.60
CA ARG A 35 7.45 -11.70 -5.62
C ARG A 35 7.90 -13.16 -5.45
N THR A 36 9.17 -13.38 -5.13
CA THR A 36 9.73 -14.75 -5.05
C THR A 36 9.26 -15.47 -3.78
N ASN A 37 8.90 -14.73 -2.74
CA ASN A 37 8.43 -15.27 -1.47
C ASN A 37 6.90 -15.16 -1.27
N SER A 38 6.21 -14.43 -2.14
CA SER A 38 4.76 -14.36 -2.16
C SER A 38 4.18 -15.61 -2.81
N ILE A 39 3.11 -16.15 -2.20
CA ILE A 39 2.33 -17.26 -2.78
C ILE A 39 1.72 -16.84 -4.14
N SER A 40 1.38 -15.56 -4.30
CA SER A 40 1.08 -14.92 -5.59
C SER A 40 1.97 -13.68 -5.80
N PRO A 41 2.81 -13.60 -6.85
CA PRO A 41 3.71 -12.48 -7.15
C PRO A 41 3.04 -11.11 -7.28
N VAL A 42 1.76 -11.13 -7.65
CA VAL A 42 0.87 -9.98 -7.79
C VAL A 42 -0.43 -10.38 -7.11
N ASN A 43 -0.88 -9.55 -6.17
CA ASN A 43 -2.14 -9.83 -5.50
C ASN A 43 -3.30 -9.35 -6.39
N ASP A 44 -3.76 -10.23 -7.28
CA ASP A 44 -4.92 -9.99 -8.15
C ASP A 44 -6.23 -9.86 -7.33
N ASP A 45 -6.24 -10.22 -6.04
CA ASP A 45 -7.41 -10.10 -5.16
C ASP A 45 -7.89 -8.65 -5.02
N ILE A 46 -6.98 -7.66 -5.13
CA ILE A 46 -7.35 -6.24 -5.11
C ILE A 46 -8.14 -5.87 -6.38
N LEU A 47 -7.75 -6.40 -7.55
CA LEU A 47 -8.48 -6.21 -8.78
C LEU A 47 -9.86 -6.87 -8.71
N GLU A 48 -9.92 -8.09 -8.18
CA GLU A 48 -11.18 -8.80 -7.95
C GLU A 48 -12.10 -8.02 -6.99
N TYR A 49 -11.53 -7.37 -5.97
CA TYR A 49 -12.26 -6.55 -5.03
C TYR A 49 -12.80 -5.25 -5.65
N ILE A 50 -12.01 -4.58 -6.49
CA ILE A 50 -12.47 -3.42 -7.28
C ILE A 50 -13.63 -3.84 -8.21
N GLN A 51 -13.47 -4.97 -8.91
CA GLN A 51 -14.52 -5.52 -9.77
C GLN A 51 -15.78 -5.90 -9.01
N HIS A 52 -15.64 -6.41 -7.78
CA HIS A 52 -16.79 -6.67 -6.91
C HIS A 52 -17.58 -5.40 -6.62
N PHE A 53 -16.93 -4.30 -6.25
CA PHE A 53 -17.62 -3.02 -6.05
C PHE A 53 -18.25 -2.47 -7.33
N ILE A 54 -17.58 -2.59 -8.48
CA ILE A 54 -18.16 -2.19 -9.77
C ILE A 54 -19.45 -2.97 -10.03
N ARG A 55 -19.47 -4.29 -9.75
CA ARG A 55 -20.68 -5.13 -9.89
C ARG A 55 -21.80 -4.68 -8.95
N GLU A 56 -21.49 -4.41 -7.68
CA GLU A 56 -22.48 -3.94 -6.71
C GLU A 56 -23.07 -2.58 -7.11
N GLU A 57 -22.24 -1.63 -7.52
CA GLU A 57 -22.69 -0.31 -7.92
C GLU A 57 -23.51 -0.37 -9.22
N LYS A 58 -23.13 -1.20 -10.20
CA LYS A 58 -23.95 -1.45 -11.38
C LYS A 58 -25.30 -2.08 -11.03
N GLN A 59 -25.35 -2.98 -10.05
CA GLN A 59 -26.60 -3.56 -9.56
C GLN A 59 -27.49 -2.51 -8.88
N LYS A 60 -26.91 -1.62 -8.06
CA LYS A 60 -27.65 -0.49 -7.45
C LYS A 60 -28.19 0.46 -8.51
N ARG A 61 -27.43 0.72 -9.58
CA ARG A 61 -27.89 1.52 -10.73
C ARG A 61 -29.10 0.90 -11.42
N ASN A 62 -29.06 -0.41 -11.66
CA ASN A 62 -30.18 -1.14 -12.25
C ASN A 62 -31.44 -1.09 -11.36
N ASN A 63 -31.26 -0.89 -10.05
CA ASN A 63 -32.34 -0.69 -9.08
C ASN A 63 -32.73 0.80 -8.90
N GLY A 64 -32.22 1.71 -9.74
CA GLY A 64 -32.62 3.12 -9.79
C GLY A 64 -31.69 4.11 -9.07
N ALA A 65 -30.53 3.69 -8.57
CA ALA A 65 -29.55 4.60 -8.00
C ALA A 65 -28.86 5.45 -9.08
N GLN A 66 -28.58 6.72 -8.80
CA GLN A 66 -27.75 7.58 -9.64
C GLN A 66 -26.31 7.59 -9.11
N ASN A 67 -25.51 6.64 -9.60
CA ASN A 67 -24.14 6.40 -9.15
C ASN A 67 -23.15 6.24 -10.32
N ASP A 68 -23.48 6.81 -11.49
CA ASP A 68 -22.61 6.71 -12.68
C ASP A 68 -21.22 7.31 -12.46
N ASP A 69 -21.10 8.40 -11.69
CA ASP A 69 -19.81 8.99 -11.34
C ASP A 69 -18.94 8.04 -10.49
N ILE A 70 -19.57 7.27 -9.60
CA ILE A 70 -18.89 6.29 -8.76
C ILE A 70 -18.42 5.10 -9.61
N ILE A 71 -19.26 4.63 -10.52
CA ILE A 71 -18.91 3.55 -11.46
C ILE A 71 -17.75 3.99 -12.35
N ASN A 72 -17.81 5.19 -12.93
CA ASN A 72 -16.75 5.74 -13.77
C ASN A 72 -15.43 5.88 -13.01
N GLY A 73 -15.48 6.33 -11.75
CA GLY A 73 -14.31 6.42 -10.88
C GLY A 73 -13.70 5.05 -10.57
N LEU A 74 -14.52 4.05 -10.28
CA LEU A 74 -14.07 2.68 -10.02
C LEU A 74 -13.50 2.00 -11.27
N GLU A 75 -14.09 2.22 -12.45
CA GLU A 75 -13.55 1.72 -13.72
C GLU A 75 -12.23 2.41 -14.09
N GLY A 76 -12.09 3.70 -13.78
CA GLY A 76 -10.82 4.43 -13.89
C GLY A 76 -9.74 3.85 -12.98
N LEU A 77 -10.09 3.59 -11.72
CA LEU A 77 -9.20 2.96 -10.73
C LEU A 77 -8.79 1.55 -11.15
N GLU A 78 -9.72 0.74 -11.67
CA GLU A 78 -9.42 -0.60 -12.20
C GLU A 78 -8.37 -0.54 -13.32
N LYS A 79 -8.53 0.44 -14.23
CA LYS A 79 -7.64 0.64 -15.37
C LYS A 79 -6.24 1.10 -14.94
N GLU A 80 -6.16 2.06 -14.02
CA GLU A 80 -4.89 2.53 -13.46
C GLU A 80 -4.17 1.40 -12.73
N TYR A 81 -4.89 0.67 -11.89
CA TYR A 81 -4.34 -0.46 -11.14
C TYR A 81 -3.82 -1.55 -12.08
N ARG A 82 -4.56 -1.92 -13.13
CA ARG A 82 -4.07 -2.86 -14.15
C ARG A 82 -2.80 -2.37 -14.84
N HIS A 83 -2.72 -1.08 -15.15
CA HIS A 83 -1.53 -0.51 -15.78
C HIS A 83 -0.30 -0.59 -14.87
N GLU A 84 -0.47 -0.28 -13.58
CA GLU A 84 0.58 -0.45 -12.58
C GLU A 84 1.02 -1.91 -12.44
N LEU A 85 0.06 -2.85 -12.42
CA LEU A 85 0.36 -4.28 -12.39
C LEU A 85 1.18 -4.72 -13.61
N ASP A 86 0.82 -4.25 -14.80
CA ASP A 86 1.53 -4.60 -16.04
C ASP A 86 2.95 -3.99 -16.05
N ALA A 87 3.12 -2.74 -15.60
CA ALA A 87 4.43 -2.12 -15.46
C ALA A 87 5.32 -2.86 -14.44
N ILE A 88 4.75 -3.27 -13.32
CA ILE A 88 5.43 -4.08 -12.31
C ILE A 88 5.83 -5.44 -12.88
N LYS A 89 4.92 -6.14 -13.58
CA LYS A 89 5.21 -7.42 -14.24
C LYS A 89 6.35 -7.29 -15.26
N GLN A 90 6.37 -6.21 -16.04
CA GLN A 90 7.43 -5.94 -17.01
C GLN A 90 8.79 -5.68 -16.33
N MET A 91 8.84 -4.77 -15.35
CA MET A 91 10.07 -4.52 -14.57
C MET A 91 10.57 -5.80 -13.88
N MET A 92 9.65 -6.67 -13.44
CA MET A 92 10.02 -7.96 -12.86
C MET A 92 10.61 -8.95 -13.88
N GLN A 93 10.13 -8.98 -15.12
CA GLN A 93 10.70 -9.83 -16.19
C GLN A 93 12.11 -9.35 -16.59
N GLU A 94 12.30 -8.03 -16.67
CA GLU A 94 13.60 -7.41 -17.01
C GLU A 94 14.66 -7.65 -15.92
N ASN A 95 14.24 -7.73 -14.64
CA ASN A 95 15.14 -8.05 -13.53
C ASN A 95 15.38 -9.56 -13.35
N ALA A 96 14.44 -10.42 -13.75
CA ALA A 96 14.63 -11.87 -13.70
C ALA A 96 15.70 -12.38 -14.70
N THR A 97 15.83 -11.72 -15.86
CA THR A 97 16.87 -12.04 -16.86
C THR A 97 18.26 -11.55 -16.44
N LYS A 98 18.34 -10.48 -15.65
CA LYS A 98 19.58 -9.99 -15.04
C LYS A 98 19.81 -10.70 -13.71
N SER A 99 20.30 -11.95 -13.77
CA SER A 99 20.71 -12.80 -12.63
C SER A 99 21.15 -12.00 -11.40
N THR A 100 20.20 -11.63 -10.55
CA THR A 100 20.45 -10.95 -9.28
C THR A 100 20.03 -11.95 -8.24
N SER A 101 21.03 -12.47 -7.53
CA SER A 101 20.85 -13.41 -6.42
C SER A 101 19.68 -12.98 -5.55
N LEU A 102 18.72 -13.88 -5.33
CA LEU A 102 17.59 -13.65 -4.44
C LEU A 102 18.11 -13.15 -3.10
N LEU A 103 17.62 -11.97 -2.67
CA LEU A 103 18.00 -11.44 -1.37
C LEU A 103 17.50 -12.38 -0.27
N SER A 104 18.33 -12.63 0.74
CA SER A 104 17.86 -13.19 2.01
C SER A 104 17.05 -12.13 2.78
N ILE A 105 16.20 -12.58 3.70
CA ILE A 105 15.45 -11.69 4.61
C ILE A 105 16.38 -10.72 5.36
N GLY A 106 17.56 -11.19 5.80
CA GLY A 106 18.55 -10.32 6.45
C GLY A 106 19.03 -9.20 5.54
N GLN A 107 19.35 -9.52 4.29
CA GLN A 107 19.78 -8.53 3.29
C GLN A 107 18.66 -7.55 2.92
N VAL A 108 17.40 -7.98 2.96
CA VAL A 108 16.24 -7.08 2.81
C VAL A 108 16.20 -6.02 3.91
N PHE A 109 16.35 -6.44 5.17
CA PHE A 109 16.40 -5.49 6.29
C PHE A 109 17.63 -4.58 6.23
N ASP A 110 18.78 -5.09 5.79
CA ASP A 110 19.96 -4.26 5.57
C ASP A 110 19.69 -3.18 4.51
N ARG A 111 19.02 -3.51 3.40
CA ARG A 111 18.68 -2.52 2.36
C ARG A 111 17.65 -1.48 2.83
N VAL A 112 16.68 -1.89 3.63
CA VAL A 112 15.73 -0.95 4.26
C VAL A 112 16.46 -0.03 5.25
N ARG A 113 17.43 -0.55 6.00
CA ARG A 113 18.28 0.26 6.86
C ARG A 113 19.11 1.25 6.03
N ASP A 114 19.68 0.81 4.91
CA ASP A 114 20.46 1.67 4.00
C ASP A 114 19.60 2.85 3.49
N LEU A 115 18.32 2.62 3.18
CA LEU A 115 17.37 3.68 2.81
C LEU A 115 17.17 4.71 3.92
N TYR A 116 17.12 4.30 5.19
CA TYR A 116 16.98 5.24 6.32
C TYR A 116 18.24 6.08 6.57
N HIS A 117 19.40 5.62 6.11
CA HIS A 117 20.67 6.33 6.21
C HIS A 117 20.96 7.26 5.02
N LEU A 118 20.06 7.32 4.03
CA LEU A 118 20.23 8.22 2.90
C LEU A 118 20.29 9.69 3.35
N PRO A 119 21.21 10.49 2.77
CA PRO A 119 21.57 11.80 3.30
C PRO A 119 20.45 12.84 3.16
N LEU A 120 19.60 12.76 2.14
CA LEU A 120 18.58 13.77 1.88
C LEU A 120 17.19 13.32 2.34
N TYR A 121 16.75 12.14 1.91
CA TYR A 121 15.40 11.63 2.12
C TYR A 121 15.32 10.51 3.16
N GLY A 122 16.44 9.96 3.63
CA GLY A 122 16.42 8.83 4.57
C GLY A 122 15.65 9.10 5.86
N LYS A 123 15.80 10.29 6.43
CA LYS A 123 15.03 10.74 7.61
C LYS A 123 13.53 10.86 7.34
N GLN A 124 13.16 11.33 6.14
CA GLN A 124 11.76 11.50 5.74
C GLN A 124 11.10 10.14 5.53
N ILE A 125 11.78 9.22 4.85
CA ILE A 125 11.33 7.83 4.64
C ILE A 125 11.09 7.17 6.00
N ARG A 126 12.03 7.28 6.94
CA ARG A 126 11.88 6.73 8.29
C ARG A 126 10.67 7.31 9.02
N THR A 127 10.50 8.63 8.99
CA THR A 127 9.40 9.32 9.68
C THR A 127 8.04 8.89 9.13
N GLN A 128 7.90 8.78 7.81
CA GLN A 128 6.66 8.32 7.17
C GLN A 128 6.31 6.89 7.60
N ILE A 129 7.27 5.97 7.61
CA ILE A 129 7.03 4.58 8.04
C ILE A 129 6.64 4.51 9.52
N GLU A 130 7.29 5.28 10.39
CA GLU A 130 6.92 5.34 11.82
C GLU A 130 5.49 5.88 12.02
N GLN A 131 5.09 6.90 11.25
CA GLN A 131 3.72 7.43 11.28
C GLN A 131 2.70 6.39 10.82
N MET A 132 2.97 5.69 9.71
CA MET A 132 2.09 4.61 9.21
C MET A 132 1.91 3.49 10.24
N LYS A 133 2.99 3.07 10.92
CA LYS A 133 2.92 2.09 12.00
C LYS A 133 2.00 2.53 13.13
N ARG A 134 2.13 3.79 13.58
CA ARG A 134 1.27 4.38 14.62
C ARG A 134 -0.20 4.44 14.19
N MET A 135 -0.46 4.82 12.94
CA MET A 135 -1.82 4.85 12.38
C MET A 135 -2.44 3.45 12.33
N GLN A 136 -1.68 2.44 11.91
CA GLN A 136 -2.12 1.06 11.88
C GLN A 136 -2.42 0.52 13.29
N GLU A 137 -1.57 0.83 14.26
CA GLU A 137 -1.75 0.44 15.65
C GLU A 137 -3.01 1.08 16.26
N ASN A 138 -3.23 2.38 16.00
CA ASN A 138 -4.44 3.08 16.42
C ASN A 138 -5.69 2.54 15.71
N GLY A 139 -5.60 2.22 14.42
CA GLY A 139 -6.69 1.61 13.65
C GLY A 139 -7.07 0.23 14.18
N ARG A 140 -6.10 -0.58 14.62
CA ARG A 140 -6.38 -1.86 15.30
C ARG A 140 -7.10 -1.63 16.63
N ARG A 141 -6.63 -0.70 17.46
CA ARG A 141 -7.28 -0.36 18.74
C ARG A 141 -8.73 0.10 18.56
N ASN A 142 -9.01 0.86 17.49
CA ASN A 142 -10.37 1.35 17.20
C ASN A 142 -11.30 0.29 16.60
N ARG A 143 -10.79 -0.80 16.01
CA ARG A 143 -11.62 -1.92 15.52
C ARG A 143 -12.18 -2.79 16.65
N GLU A 144 -11.55 -2.80 17.81
CA GLU A 144 -12.01 -3.54 19.01
C GLU A 144 -12.78 -2.63 19.98
N GLN A 145 -13.60 -1.70 19.48
CA GLN A 145 -14.53 -1.00 20.35
C GLN A 145 -15.70 -1.91 20.69
N SER A 146 -15.69 -2.45 21.91
CA SER A 146 -16.87 -3.07 22.49
C SER A 146 -18.00 -2.05 22.50
N VAL A 147 -19.02 -2.24 21.65
CA VAL A 147 -20.22 -1.41 21.67
C VAL A 147 -20.96 -1.72 22.96
N GLN A 148 -20.92 -0.80 23.92
CA GLN A 148 -21.83 -0.87 25.06
C GLN A 148 -23.24 -0.61 24.53
N LEU A 149 -24.02 -1.68 24.38
CA LEU A 149 -25.43 -1.59 24.03
C LEU A 149 -26.14 -0.72 25.08
N SER A 150 -27.01 0.19 24.62
CA SER A 150 -27.85 0.99 25.51
C SER A 150 -28.67 0.11 26.46
N ASN A 151 -29.00 0.60 27.66
CA ASN A 151 -29.77 -0.15 28.67
C ASN A 151 -31.07 -0.74 28.12
N LYS A 152 -31.76 -0.06 27.18
CA LYS A 152 -32.96 -0.59 26.49
C LYS A 152 -32.66 -1.77 25.57
N ALA A 153 -31.52 -1.75 24.89
CA ALA A 153 -31.09 -2.85 24.01
C ALA A 153 -30.62 -4.04 24.85
N GLN A 154 -29.97 -3.81 25.99
CA GLN A 154 -29.53 -4.87 26.91
C GLN A 154 -30.68 -5.61 27.60
N SER A 155 -31.82 -4.94 27.81
CA SER A 155 -33.03 -5.51 28.42
C SER A 155 -34.07 -5.96 27.40
N SER A 156 -33.75 -5.92 26.10
CA SER A 156 -34.63 -6.46 25.07
C SER A 156 -34.84 -7.96 25.28
N PRO A 157 -36.06 -8.49 25.08
CA PRO A 157 -36.35 -9.92 25.17
C PRO A 157 -35.37 -10.78 24.35
N VAL A 158 -35.05 -10.32 23.14
CA VAL A 158 -34.12 -10.99 22.21
C VAL A 158 -32.70 -11.08 22.78
N MET A 159 -32.23 -10.01 23.45
CA MET A 159 -30.88 -9.99 24.05
C MET A 159 -30.81 -10.79 25.34
N ILE A 160 -31.90 -10.87 26.10
CA ILE A 160 -32.00 -11.72 27.29
C ILE A 160 -31.97 -13.21 26.89
N GLU A 161 -32.65 -13.56 25.80
CA GLU A 161 -32.66 -14.92 25.25
C GLU A 161 -31.30 -15.32 24.69
N LEU A 162 -30.65 -14.43 23.92
CA LEU A 162 -29.27 -14.62 23.46
C LEU A 162 -28.31 -14.82 24.64
N LYS A 163 -28.38 -14.02 25.70
CA LYS A 163 -27.53 -14.19 26.89
C LYS A 163 -27.72 -15.54 27.58
N LYS A 164 -28.93 -16.11 27.55
CA LYS A 164 -29.20 -17.44 28.12
C LYS A 164 -28.69 -18.59 27.25
N ALA A 165 -28.55 -18.38 25.93
CA ALA A 165 -28.06 -19.40 25.01
C ALA A 165 -26.54 -19.60 25.05
N PHE A 166 -25.80 -18.66 25.63
CA PHE A 166 -24.33 -18.66 25.70
C PHE A 166 -23.77 -18.85 27.13
N VAL A 167 -24.61 -19.29 28.08
CA VAL A 167 -24.23 -19.76 29.42
C VAL A 167 -24.51 -21.25 29.51
#